data_AF-A0A2J6TGR1-F1
#
_entry.id   AF-A0A2J6TGR1-F1
#
_cell.length_a   1.000
_cell.length_b   1.000
_cell.length_c   1.000
_cell.angle_alpha   90.00
_cell.angle_beta   90.00
_cell.angle_gamma   90.00
#
_symmetry.space_group_name_H-M   'P 1'
#
loop_
_entity.id
_entity.type
_entity.pdbx_description
1 polymer ?
#
loop_
_entity_poly.entity_id
_entity_poly.type
_entity_poly.pdbx_seq_one_letter_code
_entity_poly.pdbx_strand_id
1 'polypeptide(L)'
;MPGFMLFTKRWGLFHISGLMPVDYNEDAFAGLVLPPNTKKTFSSLIELQKEGSLEFDDMIAGNGEGLIILLQGPPGVGKAFTAESIGDFSKRPLYTLGKQDFGCSSLNSYKSLTAALARASKWNSIVLLDVAK
;
A
#
# COMPACT_ATOMS: atom_id res chain seq x y z
N MET A 1 -15.76 3.67 -19.83
CA MET A 1 -15.77 4.51 -18.62
C MET A 1 -14.34 4.97 -18.31
N PRO A 2 -14.10 6.22 -17.89
CA PRO A 2 -12.77 6.64 -17.42
C PRO A 2 -12.36 5.83 -16.19
N GLY A 3 -11.13 5.35 -16.17
CA GLY A 3 -10.54 4.64 -15.04
C GLY A 3 -9.05 4.95 -14.91
N PHE A 4 -8.47 4.62 -13.77
CA PHE A 4 -7.05 4.82 -13.50
C PHE A 4 -6.32 3.47 -13.50
N MET A 5 -5.26 3.35 -14.28
CA MET A 5 -4.39 2.17 -14.31
C MET A 5 -3.33 2.30 -13.21
N LEU A 6 -3.37 1.43 -12.20
CA LEU A 6 -2.41 1.46 -11.09
C LEU A 6 -0.96 1.19 -11.54
N PHE A 7 -0.77 0.27 -12.50
CA PHE A 7 0.55 -0.11 -12.99
C PHE A 7 1.24 1.02 -13.79
N THR A 8 0.52 1.63 -14.73
CA THR A 8 1.08 2.69 -15.61
C THR A 8 0.87 4.10 -15.07
N LYS A 9 0.03 4.25 -14.03
CA LYS A 9 -0.31 5.51 -13.36
C LYS A 9 -0.97 6.53 -14.29
N ARG A 10 -1.81 6.05 -15.21
CA ARG A 10 -2.47 6.87 -16.23
C ARG A 10 -3.97 6.67 -16.21
N TRP A 11 -4.69 7.72 -16.59
CA TRP A 11 -6.12 7.64 -16.90
C TRP A 11 -6.33 7.08 -18.29
N GLY A 12 -7.36 6.25 -18.45
CA GLY A 12 -7.74 5.67 -19.73
C GLY A 12 -9.22 5.30 -19.76
N LEU A 13 -9.68 4.83 -20.93
CA LEU A 13 -11.04 4.33 -21.10
C LEU A 13 -11.07 2.82 -20.94
N PHE A 14 -11.93 2.34 -20.05
CA PHE A 14 -12.16 0.93 -19.77
C PHE A 14 -13.50 0.47 -20.32
N HIS A 15 -13.52 -0.74 -20.84
CA HIS A 15 -14.74 -1.42 -21.25
C HIS A 15 -15.39 -2.09 -20.04
N ILE A 16 -16.61 -1.68 -19.69
CA ILE A 16 -17.25 -2.09 -18.43
C ILE A 16 -17.49 -3.60 -18.39
N SER A 17 -17.89 -4.21 -19.50
CA SER A 17 -18.12 -5.66 -19.55
C SER A 17 -16.85 -6.51 -19.53
N GLY A 18 -15.66 -5.89 -19.57
CA GLY A 18 -14.38 -6.57 -19.34
C GLY A 18 -13.89 -6.47 -17.90
N LEU A 19 -14.61 -5.78 -17.01
CA LEU A 19 -14.22 -5.67 -15.61
C LEU A 19 -14.62 -6.93 -14.85
N MET A 20 -13.70 -7.41 -14.01
CA MET A 20 -13.92 -8.53 -13.12
C MET A 20 -13.55 -8.12 -11.69
N PRO A 21 -14.12 -8.78 -10.67
CA PRO A 21 -13.64 -8.65 -9.30
C PRO A 21 -12.13 -8.93 -9.23
N VAL A 22 -11.45 -8.22 -8.34
CA VAL A 22 -10.03 -8.49 -8.07
C VAL A 22 -9.94 -9.84 -7.36
N ASP A 23 -9.08 -10.72 -7.88
CA ASP A 23 -8.76 -12.00 -7.27
C ASP A 23 -7.60 -11.80 -6.30
N TYR A 24 -7.92 -11.72 -5.00
CA TYR A 24 -6.93 -11.52 -3.94
C TYR A 24 -6.44 -12.87 -3.41
N ASN A 25 -5.14 -13.03 -3.25
CA ASN A 25 -4.58 -14.27 -2.71
C ASN A 25 -4.69 -14.32 -1.17
N GLU A 26 -5.73 -14.97 -0.67
CA GLU A 26 -5.99 -15.09 0.77
C GLU A 26 -4.87 -15.84 1.53
N ASP A 27 -4.10 -16.69 0.84
CA ASP A 27 -2.98 -17.44 1.41
C ASP A 27 -1.65 -16.68 1.40
N ALA A 28 -1.55 -15.56 0.67
CA ALA A 28 -0.28 -14.85 0.48
C ALA A 28 0.35 -14.38 1.80
N PHE A 29 -0.47 -13.93 2.76
CA PHE A 29 0.00 -13.52 4.08
C PHE A 29 0.32 -14.72 4.97
N ALA A 30 -0.43 -15.82 4.86
CA ALA A 30 -0.14 -17.07 5.55
C ALA A 30 1.20 -17.67 5.09
N GLY A 31 1.56 -17.53 3.82
CA GLY A 31 2.84 -17.96 3.25
C GLY A 31 4.06 -17.13 3.68
N LEU A 32 3.89 -15.95 4.30
CA LEU A 32 5.01 -15.13 4.74
C LEU A 32 5.81 -15.81 5.86
N VAL A 33 7.10 -16.01 5.59
CA VAL A 33 8.09 -16.49 6.57
C VAL A 33 8.55 -15.31 7.42
N LEU A 34 7.74 -14.96 8.42
CA LEU A 34 8.04 -13.97 9.43
C LEU A 34 8.12 -14.64 10.81
N PRO A 35 8.90 -14.09 11.75
CA PRO A 35 8.83 -14.53 13.13
C PRO A 35 7.38 -14.49 13.65
N PRO A 36 6.91 -15.50 14.41
CA PRO A 36 5.51 -15.61 14.81
C PRO A 36 4.95 -14.36 15.49
N ASN A 37 5.75 -13.74 16.36
CA ASN A 37 5.36 -12.52 17.06
C ASN A 37 5.18 -11.34 16.10
N THR A 38 6.12 -11.16 15.16
CA THR A 38 6.05 -10.13 14.13
C THR A 38 4.80 -10.32 13.27
N LYS A 39 4.53 -11.55 12.82
CA LYS A 39 3.36 -11.87 12.00
C LYS A 39 2.05 -11.54 12.71
N LYS A 40 1.94 -11.86 14.01
CA LYS A 40 0.79 -11.52 14.85
C LYS A 40 0.63 -10.01 15.01
N THR A 41 1.72 -9.28 15.24
CA THR A 41 1.66 -7.81 15.32
C THR A 41 1.18 -7.21 14.00
N PHE A 42 1.68 -7.68 12.86
CA PHE A 42 1.22 -7.23 11.55
C PHE A 42 -0.27 -7.48 11.33
N SER A 43 -0.75 -8.70 11.57
CA SER A 43 -2.17 -9.02 11.38
C SER A 43 -3.07 -8.15 12.26
N SER A 44 -2.74 -7.99 13.55
CA SER A 44 -3.51 -7.15 14.46
C SER A 44 -3.53 -5.68 14.04
N LEU A 45 -2.39 -5.12 13.59
CA LEU A 45 -2.33 -3.73 13.12
C LEU A 45 -3.19 -3.52 11.85
N ILE A 46 -3.18 -4.49 10.93
CA ILE A 46 -3.96 -4.41 9.69
C ILE A 46 -5.46 -4.53 10.00
N GLU A 47 -5.85 -5.40 10.92
CA GLU A 47 -7.24 -5.57 11.37
C GLU A 47 -7.77 -4.31 12.05
N LEU A 48 -7.01 -3.74 13.00
CA LEU A 48 -7.38 -2.49 13.68
C LEU A 48 -7.52 -1.32 12.69
N GLN A 49 -6.63 -1.23 11.69
CA GLN A 49 -6.74 -0.21 10.65
C GLN A 49 -8.01 -0.37 9.81
N LYS A 50 -8.44 -1.62 9.56
CA LYS A 50 -9.63 -1.93 8.76
C LYS A 50 -10.92 -1.56 9.50
N GLU A 51 -10.93 -1.71 10.81
CA GLU A 51 -12.06 -1.38 11.68
C GLU A 51 -12.17 0.12 11.98
N GLY A 52 -11.17 0.92 11.61
CA GLY A 52 -11.10 2.35 11.98
C GLY A 52 -10.94 2.54 13.49
N SER A 53 -10.46 1.51 14.20
CA SER A 53 -10.35 1.44 15.65
C SER A 53 -8.92 1.68 16.15
N LEU A 54 -8.05 2.26 15.31
CA LEU A 54 -6.72 2.71 15.71
C LEU A 54 -6.82 4.00 16.55
N GLU A 55 -7.39 3.90 17.74
CA GLU A 55 -7.21 4.90 18.79
C GLU A 55 -5.80 4.71 19.37
N PHE A 56 -4.81 5.41 18.81
CA PHE A 56 -3.51 5.57 19.48
C PHE A 56 -3.66 6.62 20.58
N ASP A 57 -3.40 6.21 21.83
CA ASP A 57 -3.54 7.01 23.08
C ASP A 57 -2.68 8.31 23.11
N ASP A 58 -1.73 8.46 22.18
CA ASP A 58 -0.79 9.59 22.09
C ASP A 58 -1.12 10.56 20.93
N MET A 59 -2.40 10.86 20.69
CA MET A 59 -2.79 11.69 19.55
C MET A 59 -2.80 13.20 19.86
N ILE A 60 -1.73 13.90 19.47
CA ILE A 60 -1.80 15.35 19.20
C ILE A 60 -2.74 15.54 17.99
N ALA A 61 -3.78 16.37 18.14
CA ALA A 61 -4.72 16.70 17.07
C ALA A 61 -3.95 17.15 15.80
N GLY A 62 -3.98 16.32 14.75
CA GLY A 62 -3.27 16.56 13.48
C GLY A 62 -2.35 15.43 13.02
N ASN A 63 -2.02 14.46 13.88
CA ASN A 63 -1.38 13.20 13.46
C ASN A 63 -2.46 12.22 12.99
N GLY A 64 -2.58 12.03 11.68
CA GLY A 64 -3.57 11.13 11.11
C GLY A 64 -3.30 9.66 11.44
N GLU A 65 -4.36 8.85 11.40
CA GLU A 65 -4.46 7.39 11.64
C GLU A 65 -3.71 6.53 10.59
N GLY A 66 -2.58 7.02 10.07
CA GLY A 66 -1.79 6.37 9.04
C GLY A 66 -0.80 5.36 9.61
N LEU A 67 -0.91 4.10 9.20
CA LEU A 67 0.10 3.08 9.49
C LEU A 67 1.25 3.19 8.47
N ILE A 68 2.48 3.41 8.96
CA ILE A 68 3.70 3.39 8.15
C ILE A 68 4.54 2.18 8.57
N ILE A 69 4.87 1.31 7.60
CA ILE A 69 5.70 0.12 7.81
C ILE A 69 7.00 0.29 7.02
N LEU A 70 8.13 0.14 7.70
CA LEU A 70 9.44 0.06 7.08
C LEU A 70 9.91 -1.40 7.03
N LEU A 71 10.11 -1.93 5.81
CA LEU A 71 10.65 -3.27 5.60
C LEU A 71 12.15 -3.19 5.25
N GLN A 72 13.01 -3.60 6.18
CA GLN A 72 14.46 -3.59 6.02
C GLN A 72 15.03 -5.00 5.93
N GLY A 73 16.03 -5.20 5.06
CA GLY A 73 16.75 -6.47 4.91
C GLY A 73 17.55 -6.54 3.61
N PRO A 74 18.33 -7.60 3.39
CA PRO A 74 19.08 -7.79 2.14
C PRO A 74 18.15 -8.01 0.92
N PRO A 75 18.62 -7.81 -0.32
CA PRO A 75 17.82 -8.11 -1.51
C PRO A 75 17.40 -9.58 -1.54
N GLY A 76 16.21 -9.88 -2.07
CA GLY A 76 15.71 -11.26 -2.19
C GLY A 76 14.94 -11.82 -0.99
N VAL A 77 14.87 -11.12 0.15
CA VAL A 77 14.13 -11.60 1.35
C VAL A 77 12.61 -11.37 1.32
N GLY A 78 12.04 -11.10 0.14
CA GLY A 78 10.59 -10.98 -0.01
C GLY A 78 9.97 -9.65 0.47
N LYS A 79 10.73 -8.55 0.60
CA LYS A 79 10.16 -7.25 1.03
C LYS A 79 8.96 -6.77 0.19
N ALA A 80 9.09 -6.80 -1.13
CA ALA A 80 8.00 -6.43 -2.03
C ALA A 80 6.82 -7.42 -1.90
N PHE A 81 7.14 -8.71 -1.82
CA PHE A 81 6.14 -9.77 -1.60
C PHE A 81 5.38 -9.57 -0.29
N THR A 82 6.04 -9.15 0.81
CA THR A 82 5.36 -8.79 2.06
C THR A 82 4.33 -7.68 1.87
N ALA A 83 4.64 -6.64 1.09
CA ALA A 83 3.69 -5.56 0.83
C ALA A 83 2.50 -6.03 -0.03
N GLU A 84 2.76 -6.88 -1.03
CA GLU A 84 1.71 -7.52 -1.85
C GLU A 84 0.80 -8.43 -1.01
N SER A 85 1.37 -9.30 -0.18
CA SER A 85 0.64 -10.16 0.75
C SER A 85 -0.23 -9.36 1.73
N ILE A 86 0.23 -8.19 2.19
CA ILE A 86 -0.58 -7.30 3.04
C ILE A 86 -1.74 -6.68 2.24
N GLY A 87 -1.51 -6.31 0.98
CA GLY A 87 -2.55 -5.84 0.06
C GLY A 87 -3.65 -6.88 -0.14
N ASP A 88 -3.26 -8.13 -0.38
CA ASP A 88 -4.18 -9.25 -0.54
C ASP A 88 -4.97 -9.53 0.75
N PHE A 89 -4.29 -9.62 1.89
CA PHE A 89 -4.92 -9.87 3.19
C PHE A 89 -5.92 -8.76 3.58
N SER A 90 -5.56 -7.50 3.33
CA SER A 90 -6.44 -6.36 3.61
C SER A 90 -7.51 -6.13 2.53
N LYS A 91 -7.42 -6.81 1.38
CA LYS A 91 -8.25 -6.59 0.18
C LYS A 91 -8.20 -5.13 -0.29
N ARG A 92 -7.00 -4.54 -0.26
CA ARG A 92 -6.75 -3.13 -0.63
C ARG A 92 -5.77 -3.06 -1.80
N PRO A 93 -6.02 -2.20 -2.79
CA PRO A 93 -5.12 -2.06 -3.93
C PRO A 93 -3.75 -1.55 -3.51
N LEU A 94 -2.69 -2.05 -4.14
CA LEU A 94 -1.33 -1.58 -3.93
C LEU A 94 -0.96 -0.49 -4.96
N TYR A 95 -0.63 0.70 -4.48
CA TYR A 95 -0.14 1.81 -5.29
C TYR A 95 1.38 1.92 -5.11
N THR A 96 2.14 1.41 -6.09
CA THR A 96 3.61 1.38 -6.02
C THR A 96 4.22 2.65 -6.60
N LEU A 97 5.13 3.29 -5.86
CA LEU A 97 6.00 4.36 -6.31
C LEU A 97 7.44 3.86 -6.37
N GLY A 98 8.09 4.00 -7.52
CA GLY A 98 9.52 3.73 -7.72
C GLY A 98 10.30 5.00 -7.98
N LYS A 99 11.62 4.89 -8.22
CA LYS A 99 12.49 6.06 -8.42
C LYS A 99 11.99 7.01 -9.51
N GLN A 100 11.50 6.46 -10.61
CA GLN A 100 11.00 7.21 -11.77
C GLN A 100 9.79 8.12 -11.47
N ASP A 101 9.06 7.84 -10.39
CA ASP A 101 7.92 8.67 -9.97
C ASP A 101 8.36 9.90 -9.18
N PHE A 102 9.58 9.87 -8.65
CA PHE A 102 10.20 10.99 -7.96
C PHE A 102 11.04 11.76 -8.98
N GLY A 103 10.56 12.94 -9.38
CA GLY A 103 11.32 13.80 -10.28
C GLY A 103 12.68 14.23 -9.69
N CYS A 104 13.53 14.86 -10.50
CA CYS A 104 14.89 15.23 -10.07
C CYS A 104 14.97 16.34 -9.00
N SER A 105 13.85 16.93 -8.58
CA SER A 105 13.81 18.00 -7.59
C SER A 105 12.98 17.61 -6.37
N SER A 106 13.38 18.10 -5.20
CA SER A 106 12.66 17.88 -3.93
C SER A 106 11.19 18.32 -4.01
N LEU A 107 10.91 19.42 -4.70
CA LEU A 107 9.55 19.92 -4.93
C LEU A 107 8.70 18.93 -5.75
N ASN A 108 9.28 18.33 -6.79
CA ASN A 108 8.58 17.35 -7.63
C ASN A 108 8.33 16.04 -6.88
N SER A 109 9.28 15.60 -6.04
CA SER A 109 9.12 14.43 -5.17
C SER A 109 8.00 14.63 -4.15
N TYR A 110 7.95 15.80 -3.50
CA TYR A 110 6.89 16.14 -2.56
C TYR A 110 5.52 16.11 -3.24
N LYS A 111 5.36 16.81 -4.37
CA LYS A 111 4.10 16.83 -5.13
C LYS A 111 3.64 15.42 -5.53
N SER A 112 4.57 14.58 -5.97
CA SER A 112 4.27 13.21 -6.42
C SER A 112 3.81 12.33 -5.26
N LEU A 113 4.49 12.43 -4.11
CA LEU A 113 4.09 11.73 -2.89
C LEU A 113 2.74 12.21 -2.37
N THR A 114 2.52 13.53 -2.29
CA THR A 114 1.23 14.11 -1.86
C THR A 114 0.09 13.64 -2.76
N ALA A 115 0.29 13.64 -4.08
CA ALA A 115 -0.73 13.18 -5.03
C ALA A 115 -1.01 11.67 -4.90
N ALA A 116 0.02 10.86 -4.64
CA ALA A 116 -0.14 9.43 -4.41
C ALA A 116 -0.88 9.14 -3.10
N LEU A 117 -0.53 9.82 -2.01
CA LEU A 117 -1.21 9.69 -0.72
C LEU A 117 -2.68 10.14 -0.81
N ALA A 118 -2.97 11.24 -1.52
CA ALA A 118 -4.34 11.68 -1.74
C ALA A 118 -5.17 10.65 -2.53
N ARG A 119 -4.58 10.02 -3.56
CA ARG A 119 -5.22 8.92 -4.29
C ARG A 119 -5.42 7.70 -3.40
N ALA A 120 -4.41 7.34 -2.62
CA ALA A 120 -4.46 6.18 -1.74
C ALA A 120 -5.54 6.33 -0.66
N SER A 121 -5.65 7.52 -0.06
CA SER A 121 -6.74 7.86 0.85
C SER A 121 -8.11 7.72 0.18
N LYS A 122 -8.27 8.27 -1.04
CA LYS A 122 -9.53 8.19 -1.79
C LYS A 122 -9.93 6.75 -2.18
N TRP A 123 -8.95 5.90 -2.48
CA TRP A 123 -9.19 4.53 -2.95
C TRP A 123 -9.05 3.48 -1.85
N ASN A 124 -8.83 3.90 -0.62
CA ASN A 124 -8.52 3.01 0.49
C ASN A 124 -7.37 2.03 0.14
N SER A 125 -6.30 2.55 -0.46
CA SER A 125 -5.17 1.79 -1.02
C SER A 125 -3.94 1.87 -0.12
N ILE A 126 -3.07 0.85 -0.23
CA ILE A 126 -1.75 0.84 0.40
C ILE A 126 -0.74 1.48 -0.56
N VAL A 127 0.09 2.40 -0.07
CA VAL A 127 1.20 2.96 -0.86
C VAL A 127 2.47 2.17 -0.57
N LEU A 128 3.07 1.59 -1.61
CA LEU A 128 4.39 0.96 -1.54
C LEU A 128 5.44 1.90 -2.12
N LEU A 129 6.43 2.27 -1.31
CA LEU A 129 7.61 3.00 -1.76
C LEU A 129 8.73 2.01 -2.08
N ASP A 130 8.86 1.62 -3.34
CA ASP A 130 9.88 0.69 -3.82
C ASP A 130 11.03 1.46 -4.50
N VAL A 131 11.95 2.00 -3.69
CA VAL A 131 13.14 2.70 -4.18
C VAL A 131 14.23 1.76 -4.71
N ALA A 132 14.01 0.44 -4.70
CA ALA A 132 14.96 -0.52 -5.26
C ALA A 132 14.80 -0.64 -6.78
N LYS A 133 13.63 -0.32 -7.32
CA LYS A 133 13.33 -0.30 -8.76
C LYS A 133 13.55 1.07 -9.40
#